data_AF-A0A925X3G6-F1
#
_entry.id   AF-A0A925X3G6-F1
#
_cell.length_a   1.000
_cell.length_b   1.000
_cell.length_c   1.000
_cell.angle_alpha   90.00
_cell.angle_beta   90.00
_cell.angle_gamma   90.00
#
_symmetry.space_group_name_H-M   'P 1'
#
loop_
_entity.id
_entity.type
_entity.pdbx_description
1 polymer ?
#
loop_
_entity_poly.entity_id
_entity_poly.type
_entity_poly.pdbx_seq_one_letter_code
_entity_poly.pdbx_strand_id
1 'polypeptide(L)'
;MKSFEVIRAAVDEPGVKAVAAALKVSPALVYKWCEPSADSEDPDQSGAKNPLDRVREMYLLTKDIKLIRWLCNEAGGFFVANPVPELRKSIDEQIYTETRGMVKEFSELLDAVTTAVDDDPYVDPNEADEIRQRWEDLKACVERFVISCEKGHYHLKKKDGPKK
;
A
#
# COMPACT_ATOMS: atom_id res chain seq x y z
N MET A 1 2.15 -14.37 4.63
CA MET A 1 2.05 -15.18 3.40
C MET A 1 3.19 -14.79 2.48
N LYS A 2 3.94 -15.76 1.96
CA LYS A 2 5.05 -15.54 1.00
C LYS A 2 4.48 -15.37 -0.42
N SER A 3 5.21 -14.73 -1.32
CA SER A 3 4.73 -14.41 -2.68
C SER A 3 4.29 -15.65 -3.47
N PHE A 4 5.06 -16.74 -3.43
CA PHE A 4 4.73 -17.99 -4.11
C PHE A 4 3.46 -18.67 -3.55
N GLU A 5 3.15 -18.48 -2.26
CA GLU A 5 1.91 -18.98 -1.65
C GLU A 5 0.70 -18.20 -2.18
N VAL A 6 0.85 -16.88 -2.35
CA VAL A 6 -0.18 -16.02 -2.96
C VAL A 6 -0.45 -16.46 -4.41
N ILE A 7 0.60 -16.64 -5.20
CA ILE A 7 0.46 -17.08 -6.60
C ILE A 7 -0.20 -18.47 -6.64
N ARG A 8 0.27 -19.42 -5.82
CA ARG A 8 -0.30 -20.77 -5.77
C ARG A 8 -1.80 -20.75 -5.50
N ALA A 9 -2.25 -19.96 -4.53
CA ALA A 9 -3.66 -19.83 -4.22
C ALA A 9 -4.44 -19.16 -5.37
N ALA A 10 -3.89 -18.11 -5.99
CA ALA A 10 -4.54 -17.37 -7.06
C ALA A 10 -4.71 -18.18 -8.36
N VAL A 11 -3.81 -19.13 -8.64
CA VAL A 11 -3.87 -19.98 -9.85
C VAL A 11 -4.65 -21.28 -9.63
N ASP A 12 -5.08 -21.58 -8.40
CA ASP A 12 -5.71 -22.87 -8.05
C ASP A 12 -7.05 -23.05 -8.77
N GLU A 13 -7.97 -22.09 -8.63
CA GLU A 13 -9.31 -22.15 -9.25
C GLU A 13 -9.26 -22.04 -10.79
N PRO A 14 -8.56 -21.06 -11.41
CA PRO A 14 -8.47 -21.00 -12.87
C PRO A 14 -7.67 -22.16 -13.47
N GLY A 15 -6.76 -22.73 -12.68
CA GLY A 15 -5.83 -23.78 -13.08
C GLY A 15 -4.59 -23.24 -13.82
N VAL A 16 -3.44 -23.85 -13.54
CA VAL A 16 -2.12 -23.47 -14.07
C VAL A 16 -2.09 -23.36 -15.60
N LYS A 17 -2.75 -24.27 -16.32
CA LYS A 17 -2.76 -24.26 -17.80
C LYS A 17 -3.51 -23.06 -18.37
N ALA A 18 -4.63 -22.67 -17.75
CA ALA A 18 -5.43 -21.53 -18.21
C ALA A 18 -4.67 -20.21 -17.97
N VAL A 19 -4.09 -20.06 -16.79
CA VAL A 19 -3.25 -18.90 -16.45
C VAL A 19 -2.05 -18.79 -17.38
N ALA A 20 -1.35 -19.89 -17.64
CA ALA A 20 -0.21 -19.93 -18.55
C ALA A 20 -0.59 -19.50 -19.98
N ALA A 21 -1.72 -19.99 -20.48
CA ALA A 21 -2.24 -19.62 -21.80
C ALA A 21 -2.60 -18.13 -21.88
N ALA A 22 -3.31 -17.60 -20.87
CA ALA A 22 -3.72 -16.20 -20.82
C ALA A 22 -2.52 -15.24 -20.75
N LEU A 23 -1.50 -15.59 -19.95
CA LEU A 23 -0.27 -14.79 -19.79
C LEU A 23 0.78 -15.08 -20.88
N LYS A 24 0.50 -15.98 -21.83
CA LYS A 24 1.41 -16.39 -22.92
C LYS A 24 2.78 -16.88 -22.41
N VAL A 25 2.76 -17.66 -21.33
CA VAL A 25 3.95 -18.31 -20.75
C VAL A 25 3.79 -19.82 -20.71
N SER A 26 4.86 -20.55 -20.41
CA SER A 26 4.78 -22.01 -20.29
C SER A 26 4.13 -22.42 -18.96
N PRO A 27 3.33 -23.50 -18.92
CA PRO A 27 2.78 -24.03 -17.66
C PRO A 27 3.88 -24.38 -16.64
N ALA A 28 5.03 -24.86 -17.12
CA ALA A 28 6.19 -25.14 -16.27
C ALA A 28 6.70 -23.88 -15.54
N LEU A 29 6.67 -22.71 -16.19
CA LEU A 29 7.05 -21.46 -15.54
C LEU A 29 6.04 -21.05 -14.45
N VAL A 30 4.75 -21.25 -14.69
CA VAL A 30 3.71 -20.95 -13.70
C VAL A 30 3.80 -21.90 -12.50
N TYR A 31 4.10 -23.19 -12.69
CA TYR A 31 4.43 -24.09 -11.57
C TYR A 31 5.63 -23.59 -10.77
N LYS A 32 6.71 -23.17 -11.44
CA LYS A 32 7.89 -22.60 -10.78
C LYS A 32 7.60 -21.31 -10.00
N TRP A 33 6.60 -20.51 -10.41
CA TRP A 33 6.18 -19.33 -9.66
C TRP A 33 5.45 -19.67 -8.35
N CYS A 34 4.89 -20.88 -8.26
CA CYS A 34 4.20 -21.39 -7.08
C CYS A 34 5.17 -22.05 -6.07
N GLU A 35 6.46 -22.12 -6.38
CA GLU A 35 7.52 -22.68 -5.56
C GLU A 35 8.38 -21.57 -4.93
N PRO A 36 9.05 -21.84 -3.80
CA PRO A 36 10.07 -20.95 -3.25
C PRO A 36 11.16 -20.62 -4.30
N SER A 37 11.47 -19.33 -4.47
CA SER A 37 12.49 -18.87 -5.43
C SER A 37 13.89 -19.32 -5.01
N ALA A 38 14.75 -19.63 -5.98
CA ALA A 38 16.16 -19.99 -5.74
C ALA A 38 16.98 -18.95 -4.94
N ASP A 39 16.48 -17.72 -4.80
CA ASP A 39 17.12 -16.64 -4.04
C ASP A 39 16.92 -16.75 -2.50
N SER A 40 16.13 -17.71 -2.00
CA SER A 40 15.92 -17.90 -0.55
C SER A 40 16.83 -18.96 0.06
N GLU A 41 17.95 -18.54 0.66
CA GLU A 41 18.86 -19.23 1.62
C GLU A 41 19.31 -20.69 1.34
N ASP A 42 18.74 -21.36 0.36
CA ASP A 42 18.90 -22.78 0.06
C ASP A 42 19.08 -22.95 -1.46
N PRO A 43 20.31 -23.27 -1.92
CA PRO A 43 20.65 -23.43 -3.34
C PRO A 43 19.87 -24.53 -4.08
N ASP A 44 19.17 -25.41 -3.36
CA ASP A 44 18.40 -26.52 -3.95
C ASP A 44 16.98 -26.11 -4.39
N GLN A 45 16.58 -24.85 -4.17
CA GLN A 45 15.26 -24.35 -4.56
C GLN A 45 15.18 -24.01 -6.05
N SER A 46 14.19 -24.56 -6.76
CA SER A 46 14.06 -24.50 -8.23
C SER A 46 13.10 -23.44 -8.76
N GLY A 47 12.45 -22.70 -7.85
CA GLY A 47 11.44 -21.70 -8.17
C GLY A 47 12.02 -20.49 -8.91
N ALA A 48 11.22 -19.90 -9.77
CA ALA A 48 11.59 -18.72 -10.55
C ALA A 48 10.96 -17.47 -9.93
N LYS A 49 11.65 -16.32 -10.01
CA LYS A 49 11.08 -15.00 -9.64
C LYS A 49 9.71 -14.81 -10.28
N ASN A 50 8.67 -14.78 -9.44
CA ASN A 50 7.29 -14.68 -9.88
C ASN A 50 6.89 -13.21 -10.13
N PRO A 51 5.72 -12.94 -10.74
CA PRO A 51 5.29 -11.57 -11.03
C PRO A 51 5.23 -10.66 -9.80
N LEU A 52 4.79 -11.17 -8.64
CA LEU A 52 4.75 -10.37 -7.40
C LEU A 52 6.16 -10.03 -6.91
N ASP A 53 7.12 -10.95 -7.02
CA ASP A 53 8.52 -10.66 -6.67
C ASP A 53 9.10 -9.55 -7.54
N ARG A 54 8.80 -9.55 -8.84
CA ARG A 54 9.28 -8.54 -9.79
C ARG A 54 8.71 -7.16 -9.51
N VAL A 55 7.40 -7.06 -9.22
CA VAL A 55 6.78 -5.79 -8.82
C VAL A 55 7.39 -5.31 -7.50
N ARG A 56 7.57 -6.20 -6.52
CA ARG A 56 8.22 -5.86 -5.25
C ARG A 56 9.63 -5.33 -5.47
N GLU A 57 10.43 -5.98 -6.30
CA GLU A 57 11.80 -5.54 -6.64
C GLU A 57 11.79 -4.16 -7.29
N MET A 58 10.89 -3.93 -8.25
CA MET A 58 10.72 -2.63 -8.89
C MET A 58 10.33 -1.53 -7.90
N TYR A 59 9.39 -1.81 -6.98
CA TYR A 59 9.05 -0.88 -5.90
C TYR A 59 10.26 -0.61 -4.98
N LEU A 60 11.01 -1.65 -4.61
CA LEU A 60 12.15 -1.49 -3.70
C LEU A 60 13.28 -0.66 -4.31
N LEU A 61 13.47 -0.73 -5.62
CA LEU A 61 14.47 0.04 -6.37
C LEU A 61 14.03 1.50 -6.60
N THR A 62 12.77 1.72 -6.97
CA THR A 62 12.26 3.05 -7.35
C THR A 62 11.74 3.86 -6.17
N LYS A 63 11.24 3.18 -5.12
CA LYS A 63 10.48 3.76 -4.00
C LYS A 63 9.24 4.55 -4.45
N ASP A 64 8.76 4.34 -5.67
CA ASP A 64 7.58 5.03 -6.17
C ASP A 64 6.31 4.29 -5.73
N ILE A 65 5.55 4.91 -4.83
CA ILE A 65 4.30 4.35 -4.28
C ILE A 65 3.20 4.21 -5.34
N LYS A 66 3.27 4.96 -6.44
CA LYS A 66 2.27 4.91 -7.52
C LYS A 66 2.15 3.51 -8.12
N LEU A 67 3.24 2.73 -8.14
CA LEU A 67 3.23 1.34 -8.60
C LEU A 67 2.28 0.46 -7.77
N ILE A 68 2.27 0.64 -6.45
CA ILE A 68 1.41 -0.14 -5.54
C ILE A 68 -0.03 0.35 -5.62
N ARG A 69 -0.25 1.66 -5.66
CA ARG A 69 -1.59 2.25 -5.79
C ARG A 69 -2.28 1.81 -7.07
N TRP A 70 -1.55 1.83 -8.20
CA TRP A 70 -2.09 1.36 -9.47
C TRP A 70 -2.61 -0.08 -9.38
N LEU A 71 -1.83 -1.00 -8.80
CA LEU A 71 -2.27 -2.40 -8.61
C LEU A 71 -3.48 -2.55 -7.69
N CYS A 72 -3.57 -1.75 -6.62
CA CYS A 72 -4.75 -1.76 -5.76
C CYS A 72 -6.00 -1.24 -6.50
N ASN A 73 -5.84 -0.24 -7.37
CA ASN A 73 -6.92 0.36 -8.13
C ASN A 73 -7.46 -0.59 -9.22
N GLU A 74 -6.60 -1.42 -9.83
CA GLU A 74 -7.02 -2.49 -10.74
C GLU A 74 -7.95 -3.53 -10.06
N ALA A 75 -7.85 -3.66 -8.73
CA ALA A 75 -8.74 -4.51 -7.93
C ALA A 75 -9.96 -3.76 -7.36
N GLY A 76 -10.19 -2.51 -7.77
CA GLY A 76 -11.24 -1.63 -7.23
C GLY A 76 -10.99 -1.21 -5.77
N GLY A 77 -9.77 -1.42 -5.26
CA GLY A 77 -9.36 -1.07 -3.90
C GLY A 77 -8.48 0.18 -3.88
N PHE A 78 -7.84 0.42 -2.74
CA PHE A 78 -6.82 1.46 -2.57
C PHE A 78 -5.80 0.98 -1.55
N PHE A 79 -4.58 1.51 -1.63
CA PHE A 79 -3.52 1.17 -0.68
C PHE A 79 -3.57 2.11 0.53
N VAL A 80 -3.51 1.54 1.74
CA VAL A 80 -3.31 2.29 2.97
C VAL A 80 -2.05 1.82 3.66
N ALA A 81 -1.13 2.75 3.90
CA ALA A 81 0.11 2.46 4.61
C ALA A 81 -0.18 2.20 6.10
N ASN A 82 0.44 1.15 6.65
CA ASN A 82 0.46 0.92 8.09
C ASN A 82 1.13 2.10 8.82
N PRO A 83 0.69 2.45 10.04
CA PRO A 83 1.40 3.42 10.87
C PRO A 83 2.82 2.99 11.18
N VAL A 84 3.74 3.95 11.03
CA VAL A 84 5.11 3.86 11.53
C VAL A 84 5.16 4.64 12.85
N PRO A 85 5.33 3.97 14.01
CA PRO A 85 5.42 4.66 15.29
C PRO A 85 6.65 5.58 15.31
N GLU A 86 6.46 6.87 15.53
CA GLU A 86 7.57 7.80 15.72
C GLU A 86 8.09 7.72 17.16
N LEU A 87 9.05 6.84 17.40
CA LEU A 87 9.60 6.53 18.74
C LEU A 87 10.23 7.72 19.49
N ARG A 88 10.44 8.87 18.84
CA ARG A 88 11.16 10.03 19.41
C ARG A 88 10.27 11.18 19.87
N LYS A 89 9.02 11.24 19.44
CA LYS A 89 8.11 12.36 19.76
C LYS A 89 7.25 12.03 20.98
N SER A 90 6.96 13.02 21.79
CA SER A 90 5.94 12.90 22.84
C SER A 90 4.56 12.60 22.24
N ILE A 91 3.66 12.02 23.03
CA ILE A 91 2.28 11.72 22.59
C ILE A 91 1.58 12.98 22.05
N ASP A 92 1.71 14.09 22.76
CA ASP A 92 1.10 15.36 22.36
C ASP A 92 1.65 15.83 21.00
N GLU A 93 2.98 15.80 20.81
CA GLU A 93 3.61 16.15 19.53
C GLU A 93 3.17 15.24 18.38
N GLN A 94 2.96 13.95 18.63
CA GLN A 94 2.47 13.01 17.61
C GLN A 94 1.03 13.33 17.22
N ILE A 95 0.13 13.55 18.19
CA ILE A 95 -1.27 13.92 17.90
C ILE A 95 -1.33 15.23 17.11
N TYR A 96 -0.57 16.25 17.51
CA TYR A 96 -0.52 17.52 16.79
C TYR A 96 0.05 17.36 15.38
N THR A 97 1.07 16.50 15.20
CA THR A 97 1.65 16.22 13.88
C THR A 97 0.64 15.54 12.97
N GLU A 98 -0.02 14.47 13.44
CA GLU A 98 -1.00 13.74 12.63
C GLU A 98 -2.22 14.60 12.31
N THR A 99 -2.73 15.37 13.27
CA THR A 99 -3.85 16.31 13.03
C THR A 99 -3.52 17.35 11.97
N ARG A 100 -2.31 17.95 12.04
CA ARG A 100 -1.85 18.90 11.01
C ARG A 100 -1.67 18.23 9.66
N GLY A 101 -1.19 16.98 9.64
CA GLY A 101 -1.11 16.15 8.44
C GLY A 101 -2.47 15.99 7.77
N MET A 102 -3.49 15.58 8.52
CA MET A 102 -4.86 15.43 7.99
C MET A 102 -5.41 16.72 7.38
N VAL A 103 -5.20 17.86 8.04
CA VAL A 103 -5.65 19.16 7.52
C VAL A 103 -4.91 19.49 6.23
N LYS A 104 -3.59 19.24 6.16
CA LYS A 104 -2.79 19.46 4.95
C LYS A 104 -3.29 18.59 3.79
N GLU A 105 -3.46 17.29 4.00
CA GLU A 105 -3.93 16.37 2.95
C GLU A 105 -5.35 16.72 2.47
N PHE A 106 -6.23 17.17 3.37
CA PHE A 106 -7.56 17.64 2.98
C PHE A 106 -7.49 18.91 2.14
N SER A 107 -6.63 19.88 2.51
CA SER A 107 -6.39 21.07 1.69
C SER A 107 -5.84 20.73 0.31
N GLU A 108 -4.89 19.78 0.21
CA GLU A 108 -4.34 19.34 -1.08
C GLU A 108 -5.40 18.67 -1.97
N LEU A 109 -6.32 17.91 -1.38
CA LEU A 109 -7.47 17.36 -2.11
C LEU A 109 -8.41 18.47 -2.62
N LEU A 110 -8.74 19.44 -1.78
CA LEU A 110 -9.59 20.56 -2.18
C LEU A 110 -8.96 21.36 -3.31
N ASP A 111 -7.65 21.61 -3.23
CA ASP A 111 -6.87 22.34 -4.25
C ASP A 111 -6.88 21.60 -5.60
N ALA A 112 -6.72 20.28 -5.60
CA ALA A 112 -6.82 19.46 -6.81
C ALA A 112 -8.24 19.51 -7.40
N VAL A 113 -9.28 19.47 -6.56
CA VAL A 113 -10.68 19.57 -7.02
C VAL A 113 -10.97 20.96 -7.58
N THR A 114 -10.50 22.04 -6.96
CA THR A 114 -10.74 23.40 -7.46
C THR A 114 -9.98 23.65 -8.77
N THR A 115 -8.73 23.23 -8.86
CA THR A 115 -7.92 23.38 -10.08
C THR A 115 -8.58 22.67 -11.26
N ALA A 116 -9.04 21.43 -11.07
CA ALA A 116 -9.71 20.65 -12.10
C ALA A 116 -11.07 21.24 -12.57
N VAL A 117 -11.68 22.12 -11.78
CA VAL A 117 -12.95 22.78 -12.12
C VAL A 117 -12.74 24.18 -12.70
N ASP A 118 -11.62 24.83 -12.36
CA ASP A 118 -11.30 26.18 -12.83
C ASP A 118 -10.69 26.18 -14.25
N ASP A 119 -9.99 25.12 -14.64
CA ASP A 119 -9.26 25.06 -15.91
C ASP A 119 -10.13 24.66 -17.13
N ASP A 120 -11.14 23.81 -16.97
CA ASP A 120 -12.01 23.34 -18.06
C ASP A 120 -13.46 23.10 -17.57
N PRO A 121 -14.50 23.25 -18.41
CA PRO A 121 -15.88 22.85 -18.09
C PRO A 121 -16.07 21.38 -17.67
N TYR A 122 -15.07 20.51 -17.84
CA TYR A 122 -15.13 19.10 -17.44
C TYR A 122 -13.81 18.62 -16.85
N VAL A 123 -13.89 17.78 -15.81
CA VAL A 123 -12.74 17.10 -15.23
C VAL A 123 -12.21 16.04 -16.21
N ASP A 124 -10.96 16.19 -16.65
CA ASP A 124 -10.31 15.24 -17.56
C ASP A 124 -9.81 13.97 -16.82
N PRO A 125 -9.48 12.88 -17.53
CA PRO A 125 -9.04 11.62 -16.91
C PRO A 125 -7.81 11.76 -15.99
N ASN A 126 -6.83 12.60 -16.33
CA ASN A 126 -5.65 12.84 -15.52
C ASN A 126 -5.99 13.62 -14.24
N GLU A 127 -6.90 14.59 -14.34
CA GLU A 127 -7.39 15.34 -13.18
C GLU A 127 -8.21 14.45 -12.25
N ALA A 128 -9.07 13.59 -12.82
CA ALA A 128 -9.81 12.59 -12.06
C ALA A 128 -8.86 11.62 -11.34
N ASP A 129 -7.77 11.21 -12.01
CA ASP A 129 -6.71 10.42 -11.41
C ASP A 129 -5.98 11.18 -10.30
N GLU A 130 -5.68 12.48 -10.46
CA GLU A 130 -5.06 13.27 -9.40
C GLU A 130 -5.98 13.40 -8.17
N ILE A 131 -7.25 13.74 -8.36
CA ILE A 131 -8.25 13.82 -7.29
C ILE A 131 -8.34 12.46 -6.57
N ARG A 132 -8.32 11.36 -7.32
CA ARG A 132 -8.29 10.00 -6.77
C ARG A 132 -7.07 9.78 -5.88
N GLN A 133 -5.89 10.18 -6.34
CA GLN A 133 -4.64 10.05 -5.58
C GLN A 133 -4.68 10.86 -4.28
N ARG A 134 -5.10 12.13 -4.32
CA ARG A 134 -5.22 12.97 -3.12
C ARG A 134 -6.22 12.42 -2.11
N TRP A 135 -7.32 11.87 -2.60
CA TRP A 135 -8.30 11.19 -1.74
C TRP A 135 -7.70 9.96 -1.05
N GLU A 136 -6.89 9.16 -1.76
CA GLU A 136 -6.19 8.02 -1.18
C GLU A 136 -5.16 8.44 -0.13
N ASP A 137 -4.42 9.53 -0.37
CA ASP A 137 -3.48 10.11 0.60
C ASP A 137 -4.16 10.54 1.90
N LEU A 138 -5.29 11.25 1.80
CA LEU A 138 -6.08 11.64 2.97
C LEU A 138 -6.60 10.43 3.74
N LYS A 139 -7.20 9.44 3.06
CA LYS A 139 -7.67 8.20 3.70
C LYS A 139 -6.56 7.48 4.43
N ALA A 140 -5.39 7.35 3.78
CA ALA A 140 -4.25 6.68 4.38
C ALA A 140 -3.74 7.42 5.62
N CYS A 141 -3.71 8.75 5.58
CA CYS A 141 -3.35 9.59 6.72
C CYS A 141 -4.30 9.38 7.91
N VAL A 142 -5.61 9.36 7.65
CA VAL A 142 -6.63 9.19 8.70
C VAL A 142 -6.61 7.77 9.27
N GLU A 143 -6.55 6.74 8.42
CA GLU A 143 -6.49 5.34 8.84
C GLU A 143 -5.25 5.07 9.70
N ARG A 144 -4.10 5.63 9.32
CA ARG A 144 -2.86 5.54 10.09
C ARG A 144 -3.04 6.00 11.53
N PHE A 145 -3.72 7.13 11.70
CA PHE A 145 -4.03 7.69 13.01
C PHE A 145 -4.99 6.78 13.79
N VAL A 146 -6.05 6.29 13.15
CA VAL A 146 -7.02 5.36 13.78
C VAL A 146 -6.32 4.10 14.28
N ILE A 147 -5.52 3.43 13.44
CA ILE A 147 -4.75 2.24 13.84
C ILE A 147 -3.80 2.57 15.01
N SER A 148 -3.21 3.77 15.04
CA SER A 148 -2.34 4.20 16.14
C SER A 148 -3.12 4.39 17.45
N CYS A 149 -4.35 4.89 17.38
CA CYS A 149 -5.27 4.93 18.52
C CYS A 149 -5.60 3.50 19.00
N GLU A 150 -5.97 2.59 18.10
CA GLU A 150 -6.35 1.20 18.41
C GLU A 150 -5.20 0.41 19.03
N LYS A 151 -3.96 0.61 18.55
CA LYS A 151 -2.74 0.03 19.13
C LYS A 151 -2.33 0.68 20.45
N GLY A 152 -3.02 1.75 20.84
CA GLY A 152 -2.80 2.42 22.10
C GLY A 152 -1.56 3.29 22.15
N HIS A 153 -1.05 3.75 21.00
CA HIS A 153 0.13 4.61 20.93
C HIS A 153 -0.08 5.98 21.61
N TYR A 154 -1.34 6.37 21.83
CA TYR A 154 -1.72 7.66 22.43
C TYR A 154 -2.28 7.54 23.86
N HIS A 155 -2.06 6.43 24.57
CA HIS A 155 -2.47 6.34 25.98
C HIS A 155 -1.64 7.29 26.85
N LEU A 156 -2.29 8.34 27.35
CA LEU A 156 -1.73 9.18 28.41
C LEU A 156 -1.45 8.31 29.64
N LYS A 157 -0.19 8.18 30.05
CA LYS A 157 0.12 7.68 31.40
C LYS A 157 -0.54 8.63 32.40
N LYS A 158 -1.45 8.10 33.21
CA LYS A 158 -2.02 8.82 34.36
C LYS A 158 -0.85 9.41 35.15
N LYS A 159 -0.80 10.74 35.32
CA LYS A 159 0.12 11.35 36.28
C LYS A 159 -0.19 10.71 37.63
N ASP A 160 0.75 9.93 38.16
CA ASP A 160 0.71 9.55 39.57
C ASP A 160 0.63 10.85 40.36
N GLY A 161 -0.52 11.04 41.04
CA GLY A 161 -0.74 12.19 41.91
C GLY A 161 0.35 12.25 42.98
N PRO A 162 0.64 13.44 43.54
CA PRO A 162 1.71 13.59 44.51
C PRO A 162 1.52 12.58 45.64
N LYS A 163 2.54 11.75 45.90
CA LYS A 163 2.59 10.88 47.07
C LYS A 163 2.44 11.77 48.30
N LYS A 164 1.32 11.61 49.01
CA LYS A 164 1.08 12.20 50.33
C LYS A 164 2.06 11.63 51.35
#